data_AF-A0A935T8K0-F1
#
_entry.id   AF-A0A935T8K0-F1
#
_cell.length_a   1.000
_cell.length_b   1.000
_cell.length_c   1.000
_cell.angle_alpha   90.00
_cell.angle_beta   90.00
_cell.angle_gamma   90.00
#
_symmetry.space_group_name_H-M   'P 1'
#
loop_
_entity.id
_entity.type
_entity.pdbx_description
1 polymer ?
#
loop_
_entity_poly.entity_id
_entity_poly.type
_entity_poly.pdbx_seq_one_letter_code
_entity_poly.pdbx_strand_id
1 'polypeptide(L)'
;MQGVWRAKFADWLLQRGASGICVVGNAGSLIGSALGGAIDRHGVVVRFNQFSGGSASLADIGARVDVWVTSPGFAGPVPPDVQWVVVSGPEMAFRLQDWSRFEASRRWGAKVLTVPLLPWSELVRKLDAPPSAGLLFLAWARSLLGSWLPICAVGFGNAMDEGISYHHADPHRQPGRRHNWAAERRVLCAWQVEGLRFGCFSLLA
;
A
#
# COMPACT_ATOMS: atom_id res chain seq x y z
N MET A 1 -11.15 13.98 -15.15
CA MET A 1 -11.64 12.69 -14.58
C MET A 1 -10.94 12.32 -13.27
N GLN A 2 -9.61 12.35 -13.18
CA GLN A 2 -8.87 12.00 -11.96
C GLN A 2 -9.33 12.75 -10.69
N GLY A 3 -9.53 14.07 -10.76
CA GLY A 3 -10.03 14.85 -9.60
C GLY A 3 -11.34 14.32 -9.01
N VAL A 4 -12.32 13.99 -9.86
CA VAL A 4 -13.61 13.42 -9.43
C VAL A 4 -13.42 12.05 -8.80
N TRP A 5 -12.61 11.17 -9.39
CA TRP A 5 -12.37 9.85 -8.82
C TRP A 5 -11.57 9.91 -7.52
N ARG A 6 -10.63 10.85 -7.38
CA ARG A 6 -9.89 11.08 -6.13
C ARG A 6 -10.81 11.56 -5.01
N ALA A 7 -11.75 12.46 -5.30
CA ALA A 7 -12.77 12.88 -4.34
C ALA A 7 -13.64 11.68 -3.92
N LYS A 8 -14.17 10.92 -4.88
CA LYS A 8 -14.94 9.70 -4.59
C LYS A 8 -14.16 8.65 -3.81
N PHE A 9 -12.85 8.54 -4.03
CA PHE A 9 -11.98 7.64 -3.29
C PHE A 9 -11.78 8.10 -1.84
N ALA A 10 -11.62 9.41 -1.62
CA ALA A 10 -11.55 10.00 -0.29
C ALA A 10 -12.84 9.72 0.49
N ASP A 11 -14.01 9.98 -0.11
CA ASP A 11 -15.31 9.71 0.50
C ASP A 11 -15.48 8.21 0.82
N TRP A 12 -15.08 7.34 -0.11
CA TRP A 12 -15.13 5.88 0.07
C TRP A 12 -14.21 5.40 1.19
N LEU A 13 -12.99 5.95 1.29
CA LEU A 13 -12.06 5.64 2.38
C LEU A 13 -12.60 6.13 3.73
N LEU A 14 -13.18 7.33 3.78
CA LEU A 14 -13.78 7.88 5.00
C LEU A 14 -14.95 7.00 5.49
N GLN A 15 -15.86 6.63 4.59
CA GLN A 15 -17.02 5.80 4.91
C GLN A 15 -16.62 4.41 5.42
N ARG A 16 -15.66 3.75 4.76
CA ARG A 16 -15.22 2.40 5.15
C ARG A 16 -14.19 2.39 6.27
N GLY A 17 -13.52 3.51 6.51
CA GLY A 17 -12.52 3.67 7.56
C GLY A 17 -13.07 3.51 8.97
N ALA A 18 -14.39 3.58 9.16
CA ALA A 18 -15.06 3.25 10.43
C ALA A 18 -14.76 1.81 10.90
N SER A 19 -14.58 0.87 9.98
CA SER A 19 -14.17 -0.51 10.26
C SER A 19 -12.65 -0.73 10.09
N GLY A 20 -11.88 0.35 10.03
CA GLY A 20 -10.43 0.34 9.85
C GLY A 20 -9.97 0.11 8.41
N ILE A 21 -8.76 0.57 8.14
CA ILE A 21 -8.04 0.43 6.88
C ILE A 21 -6.73 -0.28 7.19
N CYS A 22 -6.53 -1.49 6.65
CA CYS A 22 -5.27 -2.20 6.75
C CYS A 22 -4.45 -2.00 5.48
N VAL A 23 -3.29 -1.36 5.62
CA VAL A 23 -2.30 -1.23 4.56
C VAL A 23 -1.25 -2.31 4.75
N VAL A 24 -1.18 -3.25 3.81
CA VAL A 24 -0.29 -4.41 3.92
C VAL A 24 0.86 -4.26 2.94
N GLY A 25 2.03 -3.91 3.47
CA GLY A 25 3.29 -3.92 2.74
C GLY A 25 3.77 -5.35 2.50
N ASN A 26 4.81 -5.49 1.67
CA ASN A 26 5.28 -6.80 1.22
C ASN A 26 6.48 -7.35 2.00
N ALA A 27 6.81 -6.81 3.18
CA ALA A 27 7.99 -7.27 3.93
C ALA A 27 7.91 -8.76 4.27
N GLY A 28 9.04 -9.48 4.20
CA GLY A 28 9.08 -10.90 4.56
C GLY A 28 8.82 -11.20 6.02
N SER A 29 8.80 -10.19 6.89
CA SER A 29 8.35 -10.31 8.30
C SER A 29 6.89 -10.76 8.44
N LEU A 30 6.11 -10.77 7.35
CA LEU A 30 4.76 -11.35 7.36
C LEU A 30 4.78 -12.89 7.31
N ILE A 31 5.86 -13.54 6.87
CA ILE A 31 5.94 -15.00 6.80
C ILE A 31 5.81 -15.60 8.20
N GLY A 32 4.85 -16.50 8.41
CA GLY A 32 4.58 -17.13 9.70
C GLY A 32 3.91 -16.23 10.75
N SER A 33 3.44 -15.03 10.35
CA SER A 33 2.84 -14.07 11.28
C SER A 33 1.41 -14.39 11.69
N ALA A 34 0.70 -15.26 10.94
CA ALA A 34 -0.70 -15.60 11.17
C ALA A 34 -1.67 -14.40 11.23
N LEU A 35 -1.32 -13.26 10.60
CA LEU A 35 -2.11 -12.02 10.65
C LEU A 35 -3.28 -11.98 9.66
N GLY A 36 -3.40 -12.95 8.76
CA GLY A 36 -4.32 -12.91 7.62
C GLY A 36 -5.78 -12.74 8.00
N GLY A 37 -6.25 -13.47 9.01
CA GLY A 37 -7.61 -13.32 9.53
C GLY A 37 -7.87 -11.95 10.15
N ALA A 38 -6.85 -11.30 10.74
CA ALA A 38 -6.97 -9.98 11.33
C ALA A 38 -6.92 -8.87 10.26
N ILE A 39 -6.11 -9.06 9.22
CA ILE A 39 -6.06 -8.20 8.03
C ILE A 39 -7.43 -8.17 7.35
N ASP A 40 -8.01 -9.34 7.04
CA ASP A 40 -9.24 -9.45 6.25
C ASP A 40 -10.49 -8.90 6.97
N ARG A 41 -10.45 -8.73 8.30
CA ARG A 41 -11.52 -8.12 9.11
C ARG A 41 -11.65 -6.60 8.93
N HIS A 42 -10.65 -5.93 8.36
CA HIS A 42 -10.71 -4.48 8.17
C HIS A 42 -11.77 -4.08 7.12
N GLY A 43 -12.34 -2.89 7.27
CA GLY A 43 -13.28 -2.32 6.30
C GLY A 43 -12.67 -2.15 4.90
N VAL A 44 -11.35 -1.89 4.85
CA VAL A 44 -10.54 -1.75 3.64
C VAL A 44 -9.21 -2.50 3.81
N VAL A 45 -8.82 -3.26 2.80
CA VAL A 45 -7.49 -3.87 2.69
C VAL A 45 -6.76 -3.36 1.43
N VAL A 46 -5.54 -2.86 1.65
CA VAL A 46 -4.68 -2.29 0.60
C VAL A 46 -3.45 -3.18 0.38
N ARG A 47 -3.14 -3.49 -0.88
CA ARG A 47 -2.01 -4.34 -1.29
C ARG A 47 -1.13 -3.68 -2.36
N PHE A 48 0.09 -4.18 -2.55
CA PHE A 48 1.06 -3.59 -3.47
C PHE A 48 1.62 -4.59 -4.48
N ASN A 49 1.63 -4.21 -5.76
CA ASN A 49 2.29 -4.94 -6.85
C ASN A 49 1.98 -6.45 -6.78
N GLN A 50 3.02 -7.29 -6.69
CA GLN A 50 2.91 -8.70 -6.36
C GLN A 50 2.86 -8.89 -4.85
N PHE A 51 1.69 -9.21 -4.30
CA PHE A 51 1.48 -9.46 -2.88
C PHE A 51 1.13 -10.93 -2.58
N SER A 52 1.07 -11.81 -3.59
CA SER A 52 0.72 -13.22 -3.41
C SER A 52 1.59 -14.12 -4.29
N GLY A 53 1.55 -15.44 -4.04
CA GLY A 53 2.26 -16.46 -4.83
C GLY A 53 3.70 -16.74 -4.40
N GLY A 54 4.12 -16.27 -3.22
CA GLY A 54 5.45 -16.54 -2.65
C GLY A 54 5.39 -17.38 -1.36
N SER A 55 6.28 -17.06 -0.43
CA SER A 55 6.50 -17.84 0.80
C SER A 55 5.43 -17.63 1.89
N ALA A 56 4.73 -16.49 1.90
CA ALA A 56 3.67 -16.27 2.87
C ALA A 56 2.36 -16.94 2.47
N SER A 57 1.70 -17.57 3.44
CA SER A 57 0.41 -18.24 3.28
C SER A 57 -0.76 -17.27 3.43
N LEU A 58 -1.98 -17.67 3.04
CA LEU A 58 -3.18 -16.87 3.33
C LEU A 58 -3.41 -16.67 4.83
N ALA A 59 -2.95 -17.59 5.69
CA ALA A 59 -3.01 -17.41 7.13
C ALA A 59 -2.15 -16.24 7.59
N ASP A 60 -1.06 -15.94 6.89
CA ASP A 60 -0.14 -14.86 7.20
C ASP A 60 -0.63 -13.51 6.68
N ILE A 61 -1.04 -13.50 5.42
CA ILE A 61 -1.29 -12.24 4.70
C ILE A 61 -2.76 -11.96 4.47
N GLY A 62 -3.66 -12.93 4.57
CA GLY A 62 -5.08 -12.78 4.21
C GLY A 62 -5.31 -12.85 2.71
N ALA A 63 -6.57 -12.95 2.29
CA ALA A 63 -6.97 -13.09 0.89
C ALA A 63 -7.55 -11.80 0.30
N ARG A 64 -8.04 -10.88 1.13
CA ARG A 64 -8.80 -9.72 0.66
C ARG A 64 -7.90 -8.62 0.09
N VAL A 65 -8.39 -7.98 -0.97
CA VAL A 65 -7.83 -6.77 -1.57
C VAL A 65 -8.96 -5.88 -2.10
N ASP A 66 -9.14 -4.71 -1.51
CA ASP A 66 -10.11 -3.72 -1.99
C ASP A 66 -9.44 -2.66 -2.86
N VAL A 67 -8.21 -2.28 -2.47
CA VAL A 67 -7.37 -1.30 -3.15
C VAL A 67 -6.05 -1.97 -3.52
N TRP A 68 -5.74 -1.99 -4.81
CA TRP A 68 -4.47 -2.48 -5.30
C TRP A 68 -3.61 -1.31 -5.80
N VAL A 69 -2.44 -1.15 -5.19
CA VAL A 69 -1.48 -0.10 -5.51
C VAL A 69 -0.36 -0.69 -6.36
N THR A 70 -0.13 -0.13 -7.55
CA THR A 70 0.90 -0.61 -8.47
C THR A 70 1.91 0.49 -8.77
N SER A 71 3.17 0.11 -8.92
CA SER A 71 4.18 0.98 -9.53
C SER A 71 4.05 0.98 -11.05
N PRO A 72 4.46 2.07 -11.74
CA PRO A 72 4.34 2.16 -13.21
C PRO A 72 5.06 1.03 -13.94
N GLY A 73 6.21 0.59 -13.41
CA GLY A 73 7.04 -0.46 -14.02
C GLY A 73 6.71 -1.88 -13.59
N PHE A 74 5.72 -2.11 -12.72
CA PHE A 74 5.34 -3.46 -12.33
C PHE A 74 4.46 -4.10 -13.40
N ALA A 75 4.89 -5.18 -14.05
CA ALA A 75 4.17 -5.78 -15.19
C ALA A 75 3.23 -6.94 -14.81
N GLY A 76 3.02 -7.24 -13.52
CA GLY A 76 2.15 -8.35 -13.11
C GLY A 76 0.66 -8.08 -13.32
N PRO A 77 -0.17 -9.14 -13.18
CA PRO A 77 -1.60 -9.06 -13.41
C PRO A 77 -2.28 -8.16 -12.38
N VAL A 78 -3.38 -7.52 -12.79
CA VAL A 78 -4.27 -6.83 -11.86
C VAL A 78 -5.06 -7.90 -11.09
N PRO A 79 -5.16 -7.84 -9.75
CA PRO A 79 -5.95 -8.79 -9.00
C PRO A 79 -7.43 -8.72 -9.39
N PRO A 80 -8.17 -9.84 -9.36
CA PRO A 80 -9.61 -9.84 -9.63
C PRO A 80 -10.35 -9.03 -8.55
N ASP A 81 -11.54 -8.53 -8.90
CA ASP A 81 -12.52 -7.91 -7.99
C ASP A 81 -12.03 -6.69 -7.18
N VAL A 82 -10.90 -6.08 -7.56
CA VAL A 82 -10.42 -4.84 -6.94
C VAL A 82 -11.36 -3.68 -7.26
N GLN A 83 -11.75 -2.93 -6.24
CA GLN A 83 -12.62 -1.76 -6.40
C GLN A 83 -11.83 -0.56 -6.93
N TRP A 84 -10.57 -0.45 -6.49
CA TRP A 84 -9.68 0.67 -6.81
C TRP A 84 -8.29 0.18 -7.20
N VAL A 85 -7.80 0.68 -8.32
CA VAL A 85 -6.41 0.57 -8.73
C VAL A 85 -5.74 1.92 -8.55
N VAL A 86 -4.64 1.97 -7.81
CA VAL A 86 -3.86 3.19 -7.59
C VAL A 86 -2.49 3.02 -8.23
N VAL A 87 -2.22 3.80 -9.29
CA VAL A 87 -0.89 3.88 -9.90
C VAL A 87 -0.06 4.90 -9.10
N SER A 88 0.94 4.38 -8.39
CA SER A 88 1.90 5.16 -7.61
C SER A 88 2.88 5.93 -8.51
N GLY A 89 3.51 6.98 -7.96
CA GLY A 89 4.41 7.88 -8.68
C GLY A 89 3.83 9.29 -8.86
N PRO A 90 4.61 10.24 -9.38
CA PRO A 90 4.21 11.64 -9.49
C PRO A 90 3.26 11.84 -10.67
N GLU A 91 1.96 11.94 -10.39
CA GLU A 91 0.92 12.26 -11.38
C GLU A 91 1.06 11.46 -12.69
N MET A 92 1.03 10.14 -12.54
CA MET A 92 1.29 9.20 -13.64
C MET A 92 0.32 9.29 -14.83
N ALA A 93 -0.76 10.06 -14.71
CA ALA A 93 -1.77 10.28 -15.74
C ALA A 93 -1.14 10.76 -17.06
N PHE A 94 -0.04 11.51 -16.98
CA PHE A 94 0.66 12.08 -18.13
C PHE A 94 1.95 11.35 -18.52
N ARG A 95 2.33 10.32 -17.75
CA ARG A 95 3.65 9.65 -17.90
C ARG A 95 3.54 8.17 -18.18
N LEU A 96 2.43 7.53 -17.86
CA LEU A 96 2.25 6.11 -18.13
C LEU A 96 1.93 5.93 -19.61
N GLN A 97 2.78 5.17 -20.31
CA GLN A 97 2.67 4.95 -21.75
C GLN A 97 1.62 3.89 -22.10
N ASP A 98 1.38 2.93 -21.21
CA ASP A 98 0.44 1.83 -21.44
C ASP A 98 -0.64 1.76 -20.35
N TRP A 99 -1.82 2.26 -20.71
CA TRP A 99 -3.04 2.15 -19.89
C TRP A 99 -3.88 0.91 -20.21
N SER A 100 -3.57 0.20 -21.31
CA SER A 100 -4.37 -0.92 -21.80
C SER A 100 -4.44 -2.06 -20.80
N ARG A 101 -3.38 -2.25 -20.02
CA ARG A 101 -3.31 -3.24 -18.92
C ARG A 101 -4.39 -3.11 -17.85
N PHE A 102 -5.04 -1.96 -17.73
CA PHE A 102 -6.14 -1.75 -16.77
C PHE A 102 -7.53 -1.82 -17.42
N GLU A 103 -7.63 -2.03 -18.73
CA GLU A 103 -8.91 -2.04 -19.44
C GLU A 103 -9.84 -3.13 -18.94
N ALA A 104 -9.31 -4.35 -18.74
CA ALA A 104 -10.09 -5.45 -18.20
C ALA A 104 -10.71 -5.05 -16.86
N SER A 105 -9.90 -4.64 -15.88
CA SER A 105 -10.38 -4.22 -14.56
C SER A 105 -11.39 -3.08 -14.64
N ARG A 106 -11.19 -2.10 -15.54
CA ARG A 106 -12.15 -1.02 -15.78
C ARG A 106 -13.49 -1.53 -16.32
N ARG A 107 -13.48 -2.50 -17.24
CA ARG A 107 -14.71 -3.16 -17.74
C ARG A 107 -15.44 -3.89 -16.62
N TRP A 108 -14.70 -4.45 -15.65
CA TRP A 108 -15.24 -5.07 -14.44
C TRP A 108 -15.57 -4.07 -13.31
N GLY A 109 -15.52 -2.76 -13.59
CA GLY A 109 -15.97 -1.71 -12.66
C GLY A 109 -14.90 -1.13 -11.73
N ALA A 110 -13.65 -1.58 -11.82
CA ALA A 110 -12.54 -1.00 -11.07
C ALA A 110 -12.27 0.44 -11.53
N LYS A 111 -12.01 1.33 -10.57
CA LYS A 111 -11.64 2.73 -10.85
C LYS A 111 -10.13 2.87 -10.78
N VAL A 112 -9.52 3.52 -11.78
CA VAL A 112 -8.05 3.63 -11.90
C VAL A 112 -7.59 5.05 -11.61
N LEU A 113 -6.83 5.20 -10.53
CA LEU A 113 -6.38 6.46 -9.98
C LEU A 113 -4.87 6.62 -10.08
N THR A 114 -4.42 7.87 -10.09
CA THR A 114 -3.02 8.23 -9.83
C THR A 114 -2.91 9.03 -8.54
N VAL A 115 -1.81 8.87 -7.83
CA VAL A 115 -1.50 9.71 -6.66
C VAL A 115 -1.20 11.13 -7.15
N PRO A 116 -1.76 12.19 -6.53
CA PRO A 116 -1.45 13.57 -6.90
C PRO A 116 0.03 13.88 -6.66
N LEU A 117 0.55 14.90 -7.36
CA LEU A 117 1.97 15.27 -7.29
C LEU A 117 2.42 15.68 -5.87
N LEU A 118 1.57 16.36 -5.11
CA LEU A 118 1.95 16.97 -3.84
C LEU A 118 2.44 15.97 -2.78
N PRO A 119 1.70 14.89 -2.41
CA PRO A 119 2.23 13.88 -1.48
C PRO A 119 3.56 13.26 -1.92
N TRP A 120 3.74 13.09 -3.23
CA TRP A 120 4.99 12.55 -3.78
C TRP A 120 6.14 13.53 -3.61
N SER A 121 5.98 14.80 -4.00
CA SER A 121 7.05 15.80 -3.95
C SER A 121 7.45 16.13 -2.52
N GLU A 122 6.50 16.12 -1.57
CA GLU A 122 6.79 16.28 -0.15
C GLU A 122 7.64 15.13 0.40
N LEU A 123 7.33 13.89 0.03
CA LEU A 123 8.14 12.74 0.42
C LEU A 123 9.51 12.78 -0.23
N VAL A 124 9.63 13.12 -1.51
CA VAL A 124 10.94 13.24 -2.17
C VAL A 124 11.85 14.21 -1.44
N ARG A 125 11.34 15.39 -1.06
CA ARG A 125 12.10 16.37 -0.29
C ARG A 125 12.48 15.87 1.11
N LYS A 126 11.63 15.09 1.77
CA LYS A 126 11.91 14.51 3.09
C LYS A 126 12.92 13.36 3.04
N LEU A 127 12.91 12.59 1.96
CA LEU A 127 13.69 11.35 1.83
C LEU A 127 15.00 11.55 1.06
N ASP A 128 15.12 12.65 0.31
CA ASP A 128 16.14 12.84 -0.72
C ASP A 128 16.18 11.70 -1.74
N ALA A 129 15.02 11.11 -2.01
CA ALA A 129 14.83 9.96 -2.89
C ALA A 129 13.33 9.75 -3.22
N PRO A 130 12.99 9.10 -4.34
CA PRO A 130 11.62 8.64 -4.59
C PRO A 130 11.12 7.72 -3.47
N PRO A 131 9.89 7.91 -2.94
CA PRO A 131 9.31 7.02 -1.94
C PRO A 131 8.94 5.66 -2.55
N SER A 132 8.92 4.63 -1.71
CA SER A 132 8.25 3.37 -2.01
C SER A 132 6.75 3.57 -2.22
N ALA A 133 6.10 2.65 -2.95
CA ALA A 133 4.66 2.72 -3.19
C ALA A 133 3.85 2.66 -1.88
N GLY A 134 4.32 1.90 -0.90
CA GLY A 134 3.73 1.79 0.42
C GLY A 134 3.77 3.11 1.19
N LEU A 135 4.95 3.73 1.29
CA LEU A 135 5.10 5.01 1.99
C LEU A 135 4.30 6.12 1.30
N LEU A 136 4.31 6.17 -0.03
CA LEU A 136 3.53 7.12 -0.80
C LEU A 136 2.02 6.97 -0.56
N PHE A 137 1.51 5.73 -0.57
CA PHE A 137 0.11 5.48 -0.31
C PHE A 137 -0.29 5.89 1.11
N LEU A 138 0.52 5.57 2.12
CA LEU A 138 0.28 5.98 3.51
C LEU A 138 0.20 7.50 3.65
N ALA A 139 1.15 8.24 3.08
CA ALA A 139 1.12 9.70 3.08
C ALA A 139 -0.16 10.25 2.43
N TRP A 140 -0.54 9.68 1.28
CA TRP A 140 -1.74 10.13 0.58
C TRP A 140 -3.02 9.77 1.33
N ALA A 141 -3.15 8.56 1.85
CA ALA A 141 -4.29 8.14 2.65
C ALA A 141 -4.46 9.04 3.88
N ARG A 142 -3.37 9.39 4.57
CA ARG A 142 -3.40 10.36 5.66
C ARG A 142 -3.89 11.73 5.18
N SER A 143 -3.41 12.22 4.05
CA SER A 143 -3.81 13.55 3.55
C SER A 143 -5.29 13.59 3.13
N LEU A 144 -5.87 12.45 2.72
CA LEU A 144 -7.30 12.33 2.44
C LEU A 144 -8.15 12.24 3.72
N LEU A 145 -7.67 11.54 4.74
CA LEU A 145 -8.42 11.24 5.97
C LEU A 145 -8.21 12.29 7.07
N GLY A 146 -7.16 13.09 6.99
CA GLY A 146 -6.77 14.07 8.02
C GLY A 146 -6.23 13.45 9.31
N SER A 147 -6.21 12.13 9.45
CA SER A 147 -5.81 11.42 10.67
C SER A 147 -5.25 10.03 10.38
N TRP A 148 -4.39 9.54 11.28
CA TRP A 148 -3.92 8.15 11.29
C TRP A 148 -4.90 7.19 11.94
N LEU A 149 -5.88 7.68 12.70
CA LEU A 149 -6.77 6.86 13.51
C LEU A 149 -7.35 5.66 12.75
N PRO A 150 -7.90 5.77 11.53
CA PRO A 150 -8.47 4.61 10.84
C PRO A 150 -7.43 3.69 10.20
N ILE A 151 -6.14 4.05 10.16
CA ILE A 151 -5.10 3.33 9.40
C ILE A 151 -4.28 2.43 10.33
N CYS A 152 -4.15 1.17 9.94
CA CYS A 152 -3.18 0.21 10.44
C CYS A 152 -2.22 -0.18 9.31
N ALA A 153 -0.93 -0.30 9.60
CA ALA A 153 0.10 -0.74 8.68
C ALA A 153 0.74 -2.05 9.17
N VAL A 154 0.86 -3.02 8.27
CA VAL A 154 1.55 -4.31 8.53
C VAL A 154 2.46 -4.64 7.35
N GLY A 155 3.56 -5.37 7.59
CA GLY A 155 4.52 -5.70 6.53
C GLY A 155 5.37 -4.51 6.06
N PHE A 156 5.67 -3.58 6.97
CA PHE A 156 6.57 -2.45 6.77
C PHE A 156 7.75 -2.55 7.75
N GLY A 157 8.93 -2.07 7.36
CA GLY A 157 10.01 -1.75 8.31
C GLY A 157 11.18 -2.74 8.46
N ASN A 158 11.06 -4.01 8.07
CA ASN A 158 12.08 -5.02 8.43
C ASN A 158 12.84 -5.61 7.24
N ALA A 159 13.69 -4.80 6.60
CA ALA A 159 14.58 -5.25 5.52
C ALA A 159 16.04 -5.50 5.95
N MET A 160 16.35 -5.54 7.26
CA MET A 160 17.76 -5.56 7.71
C MET A 160 18.06 -6.50 8.88
N ASP A 161 17.11 -7.31 9.36
CA ASP A 161 17.46 -8.39 10.28
C ASP A 161 18.01 -9.55 9.44
N GLU A 162 19.21 -10.03 9.80
CA GLU A 162 19.88 -11.13 9.11
C GLU A 162 18.97 -12.38 9.10
N GLY A 163 18.70 -12.92 7.91
CA GLY A 163 17.94 -14.15 7.72
C GLY A 163 16.44 -14.00 7.40
N ILE A 164 15.87 -12.79 7.45
CA ILE A 164 14.48 -12.57 7.02
C ILE A 164 14.46 -12.16 5.54
N SER A 165 13.62 -12.83 4.74
CA SER A 165 13.40 -12.44 3.34
C SER A 165 12.97 -10.97 3.26
N TYR A 166 13.48 -10.22 2.28
CA TYR A 166 13.01 -8.85 2.06
C TYR A 166 11.53 -8.81 1.67
N HIS A 167 11.07 -9.79 0.89
CA HIS A 167 9.75 -9.76 0.27
C HIS A 167 9.04 -11.11 0.42
N HIS A 168 7.82 -11.10 0.99
CA HIS A 168 7.12 -12.35 1.28
C HIS A 168 6.55 -13.05 0.03
N ALA A 169 6.29 -12.29 -1.05
CA ALA A 169 5.67 -12.83 -2.26
C ALA A 169 6.68 -13.17 -3.37
N ASP A 170 7.97 -12.84 -3.20
CA ASP A 170 9.03 -13.11 -4.17
C ASP A 170 10.38 -13.17 -3.42
N PRO A 171 10.90 -14.38 -3.11
CA PRO A 171 12.13 -14.52 -2.33
C PRO A 171 13.39 -14.02 -3.05
N HIS A 172 13.32 -13.82 -4.36
CA HIS A 172 14.44 -13.29 -5.15
C HIS A 172 14.40 -11.76 -5.23
N ARG A 173 13.32 -11.12 -4.77
CA ARG A 173 13.18 -9.66 -4.79
C ARG A 173 14.15 -9.03 -3.81
N GLN A 174 14.87 -8.03 -4.29
CA GLN A 174 15.77 -7.22 -3.47
C GLN A 174 15.20 -5.81 -3.24
N PRO A 175 15.61 -5.13 -2.15
CA PRO A 175 15.29 -3.72 -1.95
C PRO A 175 15.77 -2.88 -3.14
N GLY A 176 14.88 -2.07 -3.69
CA GLY A 176 15.23 -1.16 -4.78
C GLY A 176 16.28 -0.13 -4.34
N ARG A 177 17.38 0.00 -5.09
CA ARG A 177 18.49 0.93 -4.78
C ARG A 177 18.14 2.41 -4.89
N ARG A 178 17.05 2.75 -5.57
CA ARG A 178 16.59 4.13 -5.76
C ARG A 178 15.90 4.74 -4.54
N HIS A 179 15.59 3.93 -3.53
CA HIS A 179 14.87 4.35 -2.34
C HIS A 179 15.85 4.59 -1.19
N ASN A 180 15.62 5.64 -0.41
CA ASN A 180 16.35 5.88 0.83
C ASN A 180 15.66 5.15 1.99
N TRP A 181 15.90 3.84 2.11
CA TRP A 181 15.23 2.99 3.10
C TRP A 181 15.42 3.44 4.55
N ALA A 182 16.58 4.01 4.86
CA ALA A 182 16.86 4.57 6.18
C ALA A 182 15.97 5.79 6.46
N ALA A 183 15.80 6.69 5.48
CA ALA A 183 14.90 7.83 5.61
C ALA A 183 13.43 7.39 5.66
N GLU A 184 13.01 6.39 4.86
CA GLU A 184 11.64 5.85 4.93
C GLU A 184 11.33 5.30 6.32
N ARG A 185 12.27 4.55 6.91
CA ARG A 185 12.14 4.03 8.27
C ARG A 185 11.95 5.16 9.29
N ARG A 186 12.76 6.22 9.22
CA ARG A 186 12.61 7.39 10.11
C ARG A 186 11.23 8.04 9.97
N VAL A 187 10.71 8.17 8.75
CA VAL A 187 9.36 8.70 8.50
C VAL A 187 8.29 7.80 9.11
N LEU A 188 8.39 6.48 8.93
CA LEU A 188 7.45 5.53 9.53
C LEU A 188 7.47 5.58 11.07
N CYS A 189 8.65 5.67 11.69
CA CYS A 189 8.79 5.84 13.13
C CYS A 189 8.14 7.15 13.62
N ALA A 190 8.36 8.26 12.90
CA ALA A 190 7.70 9.53 13.23
C ALA A 190 6.17 9.41 13.13
N TRP A 191 5.66 8.77 12.08
CA TRP A 191 4.22 8.55 11.93
C TRP A 191 3.64 7.62 13.00
N GLN A 192 4.41 6.66 13.49
CA GLN A 192 4.01 5.83 14.63
C GLN A 192 3.77 6.68 15.89
N VAL A 193 4.68 7.61 16.19
CA VAL A 193 4.53 8.57 17.30
C VAL A 193 3.31 9.48 17.09
N GLU A 194 3.00 9.82 15.84
CA GLU A 194 1.82 10.61 15.47
C GLU A 194 0.51 9.80 15.45
N GLY A 195 0.54 8.50 15.71
CA GLY A 195 -0.65 7.64 15.85
C GLY A 195 -0.87 6.60 14.75
N LEU A 196 0.05 6.44 13.79
CA LEU A 196 0.00 5.31 12.86
C LEU A 196 0.23 4.00 13.60
N ARG A 197 -0.73 3.08 13.51
CA ARG A 197 -0.66 1.79 14.20
C ARG A 197 0.11 0.78 13.35
N PHE A 198 1.13 0.15 13.93
CA PHE A 198 1.85 -0.98 13.33
C PHE A 198 1.54 -2.26 14.09
N GLY A 199 1.14 -3.33 13.39
CA GLY A 199 1.12 -4.71 13.92
C GLY A 199 0.26 -5.00 15.16
N CYS A 200 -0.38 -4.00 15.78
CA CYS A 200 -1.21 -4.19 16.95
C CYS A 200 -2.63 -4.54 16.53
N PHE A 201 -2.91 -5.83 16.40
CA PHE A 201 -4.25 -6.36 16.59
C PHE A 201 -4.41 -6.71 18.07
N SER A 202 -4.37 -5.69 18.94
CA SER A 202 -4.88 -5.89 20.29
C SER A 202 -6.37 -6.18 20.16
N LEU A 203 -6.73 -7.44 20.45
CA LEU A 203 -8.08 -7.86 20.79
C LEU A 203 -8.57 -6.94 21.90
N LEU A 204 -9.27 -5.87 21.55
CA LEU A 204 -10.29 -5.33 22.45
C LEU A 204 -11.44 -6.33 22.36
N ALA A 205 -11.35 -7.34 23.24
CA ALA A 205 -12.51 -8.05 23.75
C ALA A 205 -13.34 -7.11 24.62
#